data_AF-A0A068UJQ2-F1
#
_entry.id   AF-A0A068UJQ2-F1
#
_cell.length_a   1.000
_cell.length_b   1.000
_cell.length_c   1.000
_cell.angle_alpha   90.00
_cell.angle_beta   90.00
_cell.angle_gamma   90.00
#
_symmetry.space_group_name_H-M   'P 1'
#
loop_
_entity.id
_entity.type
_entity.pdbx_description
1 polymer ?
#
loop_
_entity_poly.entity_id
_entity_poly.type
_entity_poly.pdbx_seq_one_letter_code
_entity_poly.pdbx_strand_id
1 'polypeptide(L)' 'MSAESASAIQGSQVDLLDFVDWSGVECLNQSSTHSLPNALKKDET' A
#
# COMPACT_ATOMS: atom_id res chain seq x y z
N MET A 1 -4.40 2.65 -15.26
CA MET A 1 -4.12 1.20 -15.17
C MET A 1 -4.82 0.74 -13.92
N SER A 2 -5.81 -0.15 -14.03
CA SER A 2 -6.54 -0.64 -12.86
C SER A 2 -5.58 -1.49 -12.03
N ALA A 3 -5.21 -1.00 -10.85
CA ALA A 3 -4.56 -1.83 -9.85
C ALA A 3 -5.62 -2.83 -9.36
N GLU A 4 -5.62 -4.03 -9.93
CA GLU A 4 -6.38 -5.14 -9.38
C GLU A 4 -5.85 -5.38 -7.97
N SER A 5 -6.61 -4.95 -6.97
CA SER A 5 -6.26 -5.16 -5.57
C SER A 5 -6.17 -6.68 -5.36
N ALA A 6 -5.03 -7.16 -4.86
CA ALA A 6 -4.83 -8.55 -4.47
C ALA A 6 -5.63 -8.90 -3.19
N SER A 7 -6.89 -8.48 -3.14
CA SER A 7 -7.84 -8.72 -2.06
C SER A 7 -8.28 -10.19 -2.00
N ALA A 8 -7.88 -11.02 -2.96
CA ALA A 8 -8.04 -12.47 -2.89
C ALA A 8 -6.97 -13.09 -1.98
N ILE A 9 -6.88 -12.56 -0.76
CA ILE A 9 -6.07 -13.13 0.31
C ILE A 9 -6.68 -14.51 0.62
N GLN A 10 -5.99 -15.58 0.24
CA GLN A 10 -6.42 -16.96 0.50
C GLN A 10 -6.63 -17.13 2.00
N GLY A 11 -7.71 -17.80 2.42
CA GLY A 11 -8.38 -17.64 3.73
C GLY A 11 -7.59 -17.84 5.04
N SER A 12 -6.27 -18.01 4.99
CA SER A 12 -5.36 -17.99 6.14
C SER A 12 -4.37 -16.81 6.15
N GLN A 13 -4.30 -16.01 5.08
CA GLN A 13 -3.48 -14.81 5.04
C GLN A 13 -4.30 -13.59 5.50
N VAL A 14 -3.62 -12.57 5.99
CA VAL A 14 -4.23 -11.30 6.43
C VAL A 14 -3.54 -10.15 5.71
N ASP A 15 -4.30 -9.10 5.40
CA ASP A 15 -3.73 -7.87 4.84
C ASP A 15 -2.89 -7.20 5.94
N LEU A 16 -1.60 -6.97 5.66
CA LEU A 16 -0.69 -6.35 6.62
C LEU A 16 -0.75 -4.82 6.58
N LEU A 17 -1.46 -4.24 5.61
CA LEU A 17 -1.51 -2.80 5.40
C LEU A 17 -1.99 -2.03 6.65
N ASP A 18 -2.98 -2.60 7.35
CA ASP A 18 -3.55 -2.01 8.57
C ASP A 18 -2.63 -2.13 9.79
N PHE A 19 -1.59 -2.95 9.71
CA PHE A 19 -0.59 -3.12 10.77
C PHE A 19 0.63 -2.19 10.59
N VAL A 20 0.71 -1.43 9.49
CA VAL A 20 1.80 -0.48 9.24
C VAL A 20 1.50 0.85 9.94
N ASP A 21 2.41 1.31 10.80
CA ASP A 21 2.40 2.68 11.32
C ASP A 21 2.91 3.66 10.27
N TRP A 22 1.98 4.16 9.45
CA TRP A 22 2.26 5.13 8.37
C TRP A 22 2.85 6.45 8.85
N SER A 23 2.75 6.79 10.14
CA SER A 23 3.31 8.04 10.67
C SER A 23 4.84 8.02 10.74
N GLY A 24 5.43 6.83 10.88
CA GLY A 24 6.88 6.61 10.98
C GLY A 24 7.53 6.05 9.72
N VAL A 25 6.79 5.90 8.61
CA VAL A 25 7.34 5.34 7.37
C VAL A 25 8.20 6.38 6.66
N GLU A 26 9.47 6.06 6.44
CA GLU A 26 10.42 6.88 5.69
C GLU A 26 10.87 6.17 4.41
N CYS A 27 11.01 6.92 3.31
CA CYS A 27 11.40 6.40 2.00
C CYS A 27 12.66 7.09 1.48
N LEU A 28 13.71 6.30 1.25
CA LEU A 28 14.92 6.79 0.61
C LEU A 28 14.76 6.81 -0.91
N ASN A 29 15.17 7.91 -1.56
CA ASN A 29 15.04 8.13 -3.01
C ASN A 29 13.61 8.01 -3.55
N GLN A 30 12.61 8.41 -2.75
CA GLN A 30 11.23 8.45 -3.23
C GLN A 30 11.12 9.31 -4.49
N SER A 31 10.42 8.80 -5.50
CA SER A 31 10.09 9.58 -6.68
C SER A 31 9.26 10.80 -6.28
N SER A 32 9.61 11.97 -6.81
CA SER A 32 8.83 13.20 -6.61
C SER A 32 7.48 13.19 -7.32
N THR A 33 7.30 12.28 -8.30
CA THR A 33 6.06 12.15 -9.09
C THR A 33 5.24 10.92 -8.70
N HIS A 34 5.81 9.97 -7.97
CA HIS A 34 5.13 8.76 -7.51
C HIS A 34 5.31 8.62 -5.99
N SER A 35 4.28 9.03 -5.26
CA SER A 35 4.32 9.00 -3.80
C SER A 35 4.16 7.58 -3.26
N LEU A 36 4.74 7.29 -2.09
CA LEU A 36 4.64 5.99 -1.44
C LEU A 36 3.19 5.53 -1.19
N PRO A 37 2.24 6.39 -0.75
CA PRO A 37 0.84 6.01 -0.64
C PRO A 37 0.27 5.40 -1.92
N ASN A 38 0.65 5.91 -3.09
CA ASN A 38 0.16 5.42 -4.38
C ASN A 38 0.64 3.99 -4.71
N ALA A 39 1.67 3.49 -4.03
CA ALA A 39 2.24 2.17 -4.26
C ALA A 39 1.74 1.12 -3.27
N LEU A 40 1.35 1.53 -2.06
CA LEU A 40 1.02 0.61 -0.97
C LEU A 40 -0.42 0.74 -0.49
N LYS A 41 -0.99 1.96 -0.45
CA LYS A 41 -2.39 2.11 -0.04
C LYS A 41 -3.31 1.81 -1.21
N LYS A 42 -4.43 1.16 -0.91
CA LYS A 42 -5.54 1.06 -1.85
C LYS A 42 -6.07 2.47 -2.10
N ASP A 43 -6.32 2.82 -3.35
CA ASP A 43 -7.01 4.06 -3.70
C ASP A 43 -8.39 4.05 -3.03
N GLU A 44 -8.61 4.98 -2.09
CA GLU A 44 -9.91 5.18 -1.45
C GLU A 44 -10.78 5.98 -2.41
N THR A 45 -11.81 5.34 -2.98
CA THR A 45 -12.90 6.00 -3.72
C THR A 45 -14.19 5.86 -2.92
#